data_AF-A0A3D4YL26-F1
#
_entry.id   AF-A0A3D4YL26-F1
#
_cell.length_a   1.000
_cell.length_b   1.000
_cell.length_c   1.000
_cell.angle_alpha   90.00
_cell.angle_beta   90.00
_cell.angle_gamma   90.00
#
_symmetry.space_group_name_H-M   'P 1'
#
loop_
_entity.id
_entity.type
_entity.pdbx_description
1 polymer ?
#
loop_
_entity_poly.entity_id
_entity_poly.type
_entity_poly.pdbx_seq_one_letter_code
_entity_poly.pdbx_strand_id
1 'polypeptide(L)'
;MLRFTTAGESHGPALVSILEGMVAGLALVVADVDVELARRQQGYGRGRRMKIESDHAEFLSGVRAGETLGSPIAMLIQNRDWKNWEEIMDP
;
A
#
# COMPACT_ATOMS: atom_id res chain seq x y z
N MET A 1 -1.15 -13.26 17.62
CA MET A 1 -2.40 -12.87 16.93
C MET A 1 -2.02 -11.88 15.84
N LEU A 2 -2.49 -12.09 14.62
CA LEU A 2 -2.24 -11.18 13.50
C LEU A 2 -3.13 -9.94 13.63
N ARG A 3 -2.55 -8.75 13.45
CA ARG A 3 -3.21 -7.44 13.55
C ARG A 3 -2.78 -6.58 12.38
N PHE A 4 -3.70 -5.77 11.84
CA PHE A 4 -3.33 -4.69 10.93
C PHE A 4 -4.02 -3.38 11.27
N THR A 5 -3.36 -2.28 10.90
CA THR A 5 -3.89 -0.92 10.98
C THR A 5 -3.56 -0.20 9.69
N THR A 6 -4.46 0.66 9.24
CA THR A 6 -4.32 1.46 8.02
C THR A 6 -4.51 2.93 8.35
N ALA A 7 -3.81 3.80 7.63
CA ALA A 7 -3.91 5.25 7.75
C ALA A 7 -3.83 5.92 6.37
N GLY A 8 -4.32 7.15 6.29
CA GLY A 8 -4.27 7.99 5.09
C GLY A 8 -5.64 8.34 4.51
N GLU A 9 -5.68 9.48 3.84
CA GLU A 9 -6.87 10.09 3.27
C GLU A 9 -6.96 9.80 1.77
N SER A 10 -8.19 9.84 1.21
CA SER A 10 -8.41 9.56 -0.22
C SER A 10 -7.64 10.48 -1.18
N HIS A 11 -7.35 11.70 -0.74
CA HIS A 11 -6.58 12.71 -1.47
C HIS A 11 -5.33 13.16 -0.72
N GLY A 12 -4.96 12.48 0.37
CA GLY A 12 -3.71 12.73 1.08
C GLY A 12 -2.50 12.20 0.29
N PRO A 13 -1.27 12.47 0.74
CA PRO A 13 -0.05 12.17 0.00
C PRO A 13 0.18 10.66 -0.20
N ALA A 14 -0.26 9.84 0.75
CA ALA A 14 -0.09 8.40 0.69
C ALA A 14 -1.06 7.68 1.64
N LEU A 15 -1.19 6.37 1.42
CA LEU A 15 -1.79 5.43 2.36
C LEU A 15 -0.69 4.62 3.04
N VAL A 16 -0.88 4.31 4.32
CA VAL A 16 0.04 3.48 5.10
C VAL A 16 -0.73 2.28 5.65
N SER A 17 -0.09 1.13 5.69
CA SER A 17 -0.56 -0.02 6.47
C SER A 17 0.55 -0.58 7.32
N ILE A 18 0.19 -1.05 8.52
CA ILE A 18 1.08 -1.70 9.47
C ILE A 18 0.46 -3.05 9.80
N LEU A 19 1.21 -4.13 9.57
CA LEU A 19 0.82 -5.51 9.88
C LEU A 19 1.76 -6.05 10.96
N GLU A 20 1.18 -6.51 12.08
CA GLU A 20 1.89 -7.00 13.25
C GLU A 20 1.52 -8.45 13.58
N GLY A 21 2.46 -9.19 14.17
CA GLY A 21 2.25 -10.58 14.56
C GLY A 21 2.38 -11.57 13.39
N MET A 22 3.02 -11.13 12.30
CA MET A 22 3.43 -12.02 11.21
C MET A 22 4.60 -12.90 11.67
N VAL A 23 4.67 -14.14 11.18
CA VAL A 23 5.81 -15.02 11.44
C VAL A 23 7.00 -14.63 10.55
N ALA A 24 8.22 -14.95 10.98
CA ALA A 24 9.43 -14.77 10.18
C ALA A 24 9.59 -15.89 9.14
N GLY A 25 10.29 -15.61 8.04
CA GLY A 25 10.67 -16.59 7.01
C GLY A 25 9.59 -16.89 5.96
N LEU A 26 8.52 -16.08 5.88
CA LEU A 26 7.56 -16.18 4.78
C LEU A 26 8.09 -15.42 3.58
N ALA A 27 8.08 -16.05 2.41
CA ALA A 27 8.36 -15.39 1.15
C ALA A 27 7.35 -14.27 0.91
N LEU A 28 7.84 -13.06 0.68
CA LEU A 28 7.05 -11.88 0.38
C LEU A 28 7.89 -10.88 -0.40
N VAL A 29 7.46 -10.57 -1.63
CA VAL A 29 8.02 -9.51 -2.46
C VAL A 29 6.97 -8.49 -2.82
N VAL A 30 7.40 -7.29 -3.21
CA VAL A 30 6.48 -6.19 -3.54
C VAL A 30 5.53 -6.55 -4.68
N ALA A 31 5.99 -7.36 -5.63
CA ALA A 31 5.19 -7.82 -6.76
C ALA A 31 3.95 -8.64 -6.32
N ASP A 32 4.02 -9.35 -5.20
CA ASP A 32 2.88 -10.09 -4.65
C ASP A 32 1.75 -9.12 -4.25
N VAL A 33 2.12 -7.96 -3.71
CA VAL A 33 1.18 -6.90 -3.30
C VAL A 33 0.67 -6.13 -4.52
N ASP A 34 1.55 -5.78 -5.46
CA ASP A 34 1.19 -5.00 -6.65
C ASP A 34 0.17 -5.73 -7.55
N VAL A 35 0.25 -7.05 -7.65
CA VAL A 35 -0.75 -7.87 -8.36
C VAL A 35 -2.15 -7.69 -7.74
N GLU A 36 -2.22 -7.68 -6.41
CA GLU A 36 -3.47 -7.50 -5.67
C GLU A 36 -3.99 -6.06 -5.79
N LEU A 37 -3.11 -5.06 -5.78
CA LEU A 37 -3.46 -3.67 -6.05
C LEU A 37 -4.00 -3.49 -7.47
N ALA A 38 -3.36 -4.08 -8.48
CA ALA A 38 -3.84 -4.04 -9.86
C ALA A 38 -5.20 -4.74 -9.99
N ARG A 39 -5.40 -5.88 -9.33
CA ARG A 39 -6.70 -6.58 -9.32
C ARG A 39 -7.79 -5.72 -8.68
N ARG A 40 -7.47 -5.00 -7.59
CA ARG A 40 -8.40 -4.06 -6.94
C ARG A 40 -8.86 -2.96 -7.88
N GLN A 41 -8.05 -2.52 -8.84
CA GLN A 41 -8.42 -1.46 -9.78
C GLN A 41 -9.38 -1.93 -10.89
N GLN A 42 -9.54 -3.25 -11.06
CA GLN A 42 -10.42 -3.86 -12.06
C GLN A 42 -11.89 -3.92 -11.58
N GLY A 43 -12.83 -3.97 -12.53
CA GLY A 43 -14.26 -4.16 -12.25
C GLY A 43 -15.18 -3.20 -13.02
N TYR A 44 -16.36 -3.69 -13.40
CA TYR A 44 -17.38 -2.89 -14.09
C TYR A 44 -17.84 -1.72 -13.21
N GLY A 45 -17.94 -0.52 -13.78
CA GLY A 45 -18.28 0.71 -13.04
C GLY A 45 -17.11 1.45 -12.38
N ARG A 46 -15.88 0.91 -12.44
CA ARG A 46 -14.67 1.63 -11.99
C ARG A 46 -14.36 2.80 -12.93
N GLY A 47 -14.21 3.99 -12.36
CA GLY A 47 -14.01 5.24 -13.11
C GLY A 47 -12.68 5.33 -13.86
N ARG A 48 -12.54 6.36 -14.70
CA ARG A 48 -11.34 6.59 -15.53
C ARG A 48 -10.03 6.69 -14.72
N ARG A 49 -10.09 7.18 -13.48
CA ARG A 49 -8.94 7.32 -12.58
C ARG A 49 -8.22 5.99 -12.30
N MET A 50 -8.98 4.93 -12.05
CA MET A 50 -8.46 3.58 -11.79
C MET A 50 -7.83 2.92 -13.04
N LYS A 51 -7.97 3.52 -14.23
CA LYS A 51 -7.28 3.06 -15.46
C LYS A 51 -5.92 3.73 -15.68
N ILE A 52 -5.62 4.79 -14.92
CA ILE A 52 -4.45 5.67 -15.12
C ILE A 52 -3.50 5.56 -13.93
N GLU A 53 -4.04 5.40 -12.72
CA GLU A 53 -3.22 5.10 -11.53
C GLU A 53 -2.67 3.68 -11.61
N SER A 54 -1.36 3.53 -11.42
CA SER A 54 -0.74 2.23 -11.15
C SER A 54 -0.24 2.27 -9.72
N ASP A 55 -1.10 1.82 -8.81
CA ASP A 55 -0.75 1.74 -7.38
C ASP A 55 0.48 0.84 -7.24
N HIS A 56 1.42 1.26 -6.40
CA HIS A 56 2.63 0.51 -6.09
C HIS A 56 2.84 0.53 -4.58
N ALA A 57 3.10 -0.63 -4.00
CA ALA A 57 3.45 -0.73 -2.60
C ALA A 57 4.95 -0.52 -2.40
N GLU A 58 5.34 0.05 -1.27
CA GLU A 58 6.73 0.13 -0.82
C GLU A 58 6.82 -0.47 0.58
N PHE A 59 7.67 -1.48 0.78
CA PHE A 59 7.96 -2.01 2.11
C PHE A 59 8.93 -1.09 2.84
N LEU A 60 8.48 -0.46 3.93
CA LEU A 60 9.29 0.39 4.79
C LEU A 60 9.95 -0.41 5.94
N SER A 61 9.35 -1.53 6.34
CA SER A 61 9.88 -2.40 7.41
C SER A 61 9.38 -3.84 7.28
N GLY A 62 9.97 -4.74 8.08
CA GLY A 62 9.43 -6.10 8.30
C GLY A 62 9.68 -7.11 7.18
N VAL A 63 10.23 -6.69 6.05
CA VAL A 63 10.64 -7.56 4.93
C VAL A 63 12.09 -7.27 4.57
N ARG A 64 12.89 -8.32 4.37
CA ARG A 64 14.28 -8.22 3.91
C ARG A 64 14.61 -9.41 3.04
N ALA A 65 15.27 -9.16 1.90
CA ALA A 65 15.70 -10.21 0.97
C ALA A 65 14.55 -11.14 0.51
N GLY A 66 13.34 -10.59 0.36
CA GLY A 66 12.16 -11.34 -0.07
C GLY A 66 11.50 -12.18 1.01
N GLU A 67 11.85 -11.98 2.29
CA GLU A 67 11.27 -12.73 3.40
C GLU A 67 10.82 -11.82 4.56
N THR A 68 9.77 -12.24 5.27
CA THR A 68 9.31 -11.57 6.49
C THR A 68 10.28 -11.77 7.66
N LEU A 69 10.44 -10.74 8.48
CA LEU A 69 11.35 -10.77 9.64
C LEU A 69 10.65 -11.08 10.97
N GLY A 70 9.31 -11.12 10.99
CA GLY A 70 8.50 -11.23 12.20
C GLY A 70 8.32 -9.92 12.98
N SER A 71 9.14 -8.89 12.70
CA SER A 71 8.88 -7.51 13.10
C SER A 71 7.68 -6.92 12.32
N PRO A 72 7.07 -5.82 12.77
CA PRO A 72 5.99 -5.17 12.05
C PRO A 72 6.36 -4.86 10.60
N ILE A 73 5.45 -5.18 9.68
CA ILE A 73 5.56 -4.88 8.25
C ILE A 73 4.81 -3.58 8.00
N ALA A 74 5.54 -2.52 7.66
CA ALA A 74 4.97 -1.26 7.24
C ALA A 74 5.01 -1.17 5.70
N MET A 75 3.88 -0.84 5.09
CA MET A 75 3.76 -0.58 3.66
C MET A 75 3.24 0.82 3.41
N LEU A 76 3.83 1.49 2.42
CA LEU A 76 3.40 2.78 1.89
C LEU A 76 2.83 2.59 0.48
N ILE A 77 1.73 3.27 0.16
CA ILE A 77 1.20 3.38 -1.19
C ILE A 77 1.04 4.86 -1.50
N GLN A 78 1.87 5.39 -2.41
CA GLN A 78 1.83 6.80 -2.77
C GLN A 78 0.57 7.15 -3.56
N ASN A 79 -0.06 8.26 -3.22
CA ASN A 79 -1.22 8.76 -3.95
C ASN A 79 -0.78 9.70 -5.07
N ARG A 80 -0.94 9.26 -6.32
CA ARG A 80 -0.52 10.06 -7.48
C ARG A 80 -1.38 11.30 -7.69
N ASP A 81 -2.62 11.28 -7.20
CA ASP A 81 -3.54 12.41 -7.30
C ASP A 81 -3.21 13.52 -6.29
N TRP A 82 -2.36 13.27 -5.30
CA TRP A 82 -1.95 14.27 -4.29
C TRP A 82 -1.59 15.63 -4.90
N LYS A 83 -0.86 15.63 -6.03
CA LYS A 83 -0.43 16.84 -6.72
C LYS A 83 -1.59 17.77 -7.13
N ASN A 84 -2.80 17.23 -7.30
CA ASN A 84 -3.99 18.00 -7.63
C ASN A 84 -4.73 18.53 -6.39
N TRP A 85 -4.35 18.06 -5.20
CA TRP A 85 -5.02 18.33 -3.92
C TRP A 85 -4.11 18.96 -2.88
N GLU A 86 -2.85 19.22 -3.22
CA GLU A 86 -1.84 19.79 -2.32
C GLU A 86 -2.36 21.05 -1.63
N GLU A 87 -2.93 22.03 -2.34
CA GLU A 87 -3.46 23.25 -1.74
C GLU A 87 -4.59 23.05 -0.70
N ILE A 88 -5.37 21.98 -0.82
CA ILE A 88 -6.52 21.70 0.06
C ILE A 88 -6.14 20.79 1.23
N MET A 89 -5.17 19.92 0.99
CA MET A 89 -4.81 18.83 1.89
C MET A 89 -3.44 19.05 2.56
N ASP A 90 -2.72 20.12 2.22
CA ASP A 90 -1.52 20.58 2.92
C ASP A 90 -1.93 21.05 4.34
N PRO A 91 -1.39 20.44 5.41
CA PRO A 91 -1.82 20.68 6.79
C PRO A 91 -1.53 22.09 7.33
#